data_AF-A0A0G4KIU3-F1
#
_entry.id   AF-A0A0G4KIU3-F1
#
_cell.length_a   1.000
_cell.length_b   1.000
_cell.length_c   1.000
_cell.angle_alpha   90.00
_cell.angle_beta   90.00
_cell.angle_gamma   90.00
#
_symmetry.space_group_name_H-M   'P 1'
#
loop_
_entity.id
_entity.type
_entity.pdbx_description
1 polymer ?
#
loop_
_entity_poly.entity_id
_entity_poly.type
_entity_poly.pdbx_seq_one_letter_code
_entity_poly.pdbx_strand_id
1 'polypeptide(L)'
;LHGRRLDHEERTRKKLAREGHKQSKDAQNLRGLKAKLRAEDRRKEKIQMRKKIKAHEERDVKTTNDEEPSEPMPAYLLDRKK
;
A
#
# COMPACT_ATOMS: atom_id res chain seq x y z
N LEU A 1 18.26 -19.27 -24.73
CA LEU A 1 17.12 -19.70 -23.88
C LEU A 1 17.68 -20.40 -22.64
N HIS A 2 18.13 -19.66 -21.63
CA HIS A 2 18.59 -20.28 -20.38
C HIS A 2 17.61 -19.88 -19.28
N GLY A 3 17.00 -20.90 -18.66
CA GLY A 3 15.98 -20.74 -17.63
C GLY A 3 16.52 -20.23 -16.31
N ARG A 4 15.72 -20.40 -15.25
CA ARG A 4 16.15 -20.09 -13.87
C ARG A 4 17.10 -21.19 -13.36
N ARG A 5 17.92 -20.86 -12.37
CA ARG A 5 18.71 -21.87 -11.63
C ARG A 5 17.77 -22.88 -10.98
N LEU A 6 18.22 -24.14 -10.87
CA LEU A 6 17.45 -25.24 -10.29
C LEU A 6 16.93 -24.93 -8.86
N ASP A 7 17.66 -24.12 -8.10
CA ASP A 7 17.32 -23.76 -6.72
C ASP A 7 16.60 -22.41 -6.57
N HIS A 8 16.25 -21.75 -7.68
CA HIS A 8 15.69 -20.39 -7.65
C HIS A 8 14.42 -20.32 -6.80
N GLU A 9 13.46 -21.21 -7.07
CA GLU A 9 12.15 -21.20 -6.42
C GLU A 9 12.26 -21.47 -4.92
N GLU A 10 13.12 -22.42 -4.54
CA GLU A 10 13.39 -22.71 -3.13
C GLU A 10 14.03 -21.53 -2.41
N ARG A 11 15.01 -20.87 -3.04
CA ARG A 11 15.65 -19.67 -2.50
C ARG A 11 14.66 -18.53 -2.33
N THR A 12 13.82 -18.28 -3.33
CA THR A 12 12.79 -17.23 -3.25
C THR A 12 11.78 -17.52 -2.16
N ARG A 13 11.29 -18.75 -2.06
CA ARG A 13 10.36 -19.17 -1.00
C ARG A 13 10.97 -18.97 0.38
N LYS A 14 12.19 -19.48 0.61
CA LYS A 14 12.91 -19.33 1.89
C LYS A 14 13.21 -17.86 2.19
N LYS A 15 13.43 -17.02 1.19
CA LYS A 15 13.65 -15.58 1.37
C LYS A 15 12.37 -14.86 1.82
N LEU A 16 11.26 -15.10 1.14
CA LEU A 16 9.94 -14.54 1.49
C LEU A 16 9.51 -14.96 2.89
N ALA A 17 9.66 -16.25 3.23
CA ALA A 17 9.32 -16.76 4.56
C ALA A 17 10.12 -16.08 5.69
N ARG A 18 11.40 -15.77 5.45
CA ARG A 18 12.26 -15.09 6.44
C ARG A 18 12.06 -13.58 6.50
N GLU A 19 11.35 -13.00 5.54
CA GLU A 19 11.23 -11.56 5.41
C GLU A 19 10.54 -10.92 6.61
N GLY A 20 9.48 -11.55 7.15
CA GLY A 20 8.79 -11.06 8.34
C GLY A 20 9.69 -10.96 9.57
N HIS A 21 10.50 -12.00 9.82
CA HIS A 21 11.48 -11.99 10.92
C HIS A 21 12.57 -10.94 10.69
N LYS A 22 13.06 -10.82 9.46
CA LYS A 22 14.07 -9.81 9.10
C LYS A 22 13.53 -8.40 9.32
N GLN A 23 12.29 -8.12 8.91
CA GLN A 23 11.66 -6.84 9.15
C GLN A 23 11.59 -6.54 10.65
N SER A 24 11.11 -7.46 11.48
CA SER A 24 11.07 -7.22 12.94
C SER A 24 12.46 -6.94 13.53
N LYS A 25 13.46 -7.76 13.15
CA LYS A 25 14.85 -7.59 13.58
C LYS A 25 15.41 -6.22 13.19
N ASP A 26 15.25 -5.82 11.94
CA ASP A 26 15.79 -4.57 11.45
C ASP A 26 15.07 -3.38 12.14
N ALA A 27 13.80 -3.51 12.54
CA ALA A 27 13.05 -2.43 13.19
C ALA A 27 13.59 -2.14 14.61
N GLN A 28 13.99 -3.19 15.32
CA GLN A 28 14.56 -3.10 16.66
C GLN A 28 16.03 -2.64 16.65
N ASN A 29 16.79 -3.02 15.63
CA ASN A 29 18.25 -2.90 15.64
C ASN A 29 18.80 -1.74 14.79
N LEU A 30 18.05 -1.22 13.80
CA LEU A 30 18.49 -0.05 13.05
C LEU A 30 18.56 1.17 13.97
N ARG A 31 19.60 2.00 13.79
CA ARG A 31 19.85 3.20 14.60
C ARG A 31 20.01 4.43 13.71
N GLY A 32 19.85 5.61 14.31
CA GLY A 32 20.08 6.90 13.66
C GLY A 32 19.13 7.18 12.49
N LEU A 33 19.63 7.83 11.44
CA LEU A 33 18.85 8.23 10.27
C LEU A 33 18.20 7.03 9.56
N LYS A 34 18.88 5.89 9.50
CA LYS A 34 18.36 4.66 8.87
C LYS A 34 17.09 4.16 9.55
N ALA A 35 17.01 4.26 10.88
CA ALA A 35 15.81 3.90 11.63
C ALA A 35 14.63 4.82 11.30
N LYS A 36 14.90 6.13 11.20
CA LYS A 36 13.87 7.14 10.86
C LYS A 36 13.30 6.91 9.46
N LEU A 37 14.15 6.76 8.46
CA LEU A 37 13.74 6.48 7.07
C LEU A 37 12.89 5.21 6.99
N ARG A 38 13.36 4.14 7.63
CA ARG A 38 12.65 2.85 7.64
C ARG A 38 11.28 2.92 8.33
N ALA A 39 11.14 3.73 9.38
CA ALA A 39 9.85 3.95 10.04
C ALA A 39 8.89 4.76 9.15
N GLU A 40 9.40 5.77 8.45
CA GLU A 40 8.64 6.58 7.49
C GLU A 40 8.14 5.73 6.32
N ASP A 41 9.02 4.94 5.72
CA ASP A 41 8.66 4.01 4.63
C ASP A 41 7.57 3.04 5.08
N ARG A 42 7.72 2.46 6.28
CA ARG A 42 6.72 1.54 6.83
C ARG A 42 5.36 2.21 7.10
N ARG A 43 5.36 3.49 7.49
CA ARG A 43 4.12 4.27 7.64
C ARG A 43 3.44 4.47 6.29
N LYS A 44 4.20 4.86 5.26
CA LYS A 44 3.68 5.05 3.89
C LYS A 44 3.06 3.77 3.33
N GLU A 45 3.77 2.63 3.47
CA GLU A 45 3.26 1.32 3.08
C GLU A 45 1.93 0.97 3.76
N LYS A 46 1.84 1.16 5.09
CA LYS A 46 0.60 0.89 5.85
C LYS A 46 -0.56 1.75 5.36
N ILE A 47 -0.32 3.04 5.12
CA ILE A 47 -1.35 3.95 4.62
C ILE A 47 -1.81 3.51 3.23
N GLN A 48 -0.88 3.20 2.33
CA GLN A 48 -1.20 2.75 0.98
C GLN A 48 -2.01 1.45 1.00
N MET A 49 -1.61 0.47 1.82
CA MET A 49 -2.34 -0.79 1.95
C MET A 49 -3.75 -0.59 2.54
N ARG A 50 -3.89 0.24 3.57
CA ARG A 50 -5.21 0.58 4.13
C ARG A 50 -6.11 1.22 3.09
N LYS A 51 -5.59 2.17 2.30
CA LYS A 51 -6.34 2.81 1.20
C LYS A 51 -6.75 1.79 0.14
N LYS A 52 -5.86 0.87 -0.24
CA LYS A 52 -6.17 -0.20 -1.21
C LYS A 52 -7.25 -1.15 -0.70
N ILE A 53 -7.18 -1.56 0.56
CA ILE A 53 -8.19 -2.43 1.17
C ILE A 53 -9.54 -1.71 1.22
N LYS A 54 -9.57 -0.47 1.72
CA LYS A 54 -10.78 0.36 1.77
C LYS A 54 -11.41 0.53 0.39
N ALA A 55 -10.60 0.84 -0.64
CA ALA A 55 -11.10 0.99 -2.01
C ALA A 55 -11.63 -0.33 -2.62
N HIS A 56 -11.12 -1.49 -2.17
CA HIS A 56 -11.68 -2.79 -2.55
C HIS A 56 -13.01 -3.04 -1.82
N GLU A 57 -13.07 -2.81 -0.52
CA GLU A 57 -14.28 -2.94 0.29
C GLU A 57 -15.41 -2.02 -0.23
N GLU A 58 -15.09 -0.76 -0.55
CA GLU A 58 -16.01 0.22 -1.14
C GLU A 58 -16.46 -0.15 -2.56
N ARG A 59 -15.66 -0.92 -3.33
CA ARG A 59 -16.08 -1.41 -4.65
C ARG A 59 -17.07 -2.56 -4.53
N ASP A 60 -16.85 -3.43 -3.55
CA ASP A 60 -17.69 -4.61 -3.33
C ASP A 60 -19.06 -4.22 -2.76
N VAL A 61 -19.13 -3.10 -2.02
CA VAL A 61 -20.39 -2.50 -1.55
C VAL A 61 -20.84 -1.43 -2.55
N LYS A 62 -21.91 -1.70 -3.30
CA LYS A 62 -22.50 -0.73 -4.23
C LYS A 62 -23.26 0.35 -3.46
N THR A 63 -22.55 1.32 -2.89
CA THR A 63 -23.14 2.53 -2.33
C THR A 63 -23.56 3.44 -3.47
N THR A 64 -24.83 3.86 -3.51
CA THR A 64 -25.32 5.00 -4.30
C THR A 64 -24.78 6.28 -3.69
N ASN A 65 -23.47 6.49 -3.75
CA ASN A 65 -22.86 7.76 -3.35
C ASN A 65 -22.74 8.61 -4.61
N ASP A 66 -23.87 9.15 -5.04
CA ASP A 66 -23.86 10.47 -5.64
C ASP A 66 -23.62 11.41 -4.45
N GLU A 67 -22.36 11.74 -4.19
CA GLU A 67 -22.05 12.84 -3.26
C GLU A 67 -22.71 14.09 -3.85
N GLU A 68 -23.90 14.43 -3.35
CA GLU A 68 -24.51 15.71 -3.71
C GLU A 68 -23.52 16.81 -3.33
N PRO A 69 -23.19 17.72 -4.25
CA PRO A 69 -22.26 18.79 -3.96
C PRO A 69 -22.78 19.59 -2.76
N SER A 70 -21.91 19.84 -1.77
CA SER A 70 -22.28 20.53 -0.53
C SER A 70 -22.91 21.91 -0.75
N GLU A 71 -22.68 22.47 -1.94
CA GLU A 71 -23.37 23.63 -2.48
C GLU A 71 -24.15 23.18 -3.73
N PRO A 72 -25.48 23.32 -3.77
CA PRO A 72 -26.26 23.00 -4.96
C PRO A 72 -25.86 23.95 -6.09
N MET A 73 -24.99 23.47 -6.97
CA MET A 73 -24.51 24.20 -8.14
C MET A 73 -25.21 23.65 -9.39
N PRO A 74 -25.60 24.52 -10.35
CA PRO A 74 -26.13 24.06 -11.63
C PRO A 74 -25.17 23.08 -12.32
N ALA A 75 -25.70 22.05 -13.00
CA ALA A 75 -24.91 20.99 -13.61
C ALA A 75 -23.77 21.51 -14.51
N TYR A 76 -24.00 22.62 -15.22
CA TYR A 76 -23.00 23.26 -16.09
C TYR A 76 -21.85 23.97 -15.35
N LEU A 77 -21.88 24.07 -14.02
CA LEU A 77 -20.85 24.67 -13.16
C LEU A 77 -20.10 23.64 -12.28
N LEU A 78 -20.56 22.38 -12.20
CA LEU A 78 -20.01 21.35 -11.31
C LEU A 78 -18.55 20.98 -11.63
N ASP A 79 -18.24 20.78 -12.91
CA ASP A 79 -16.92 20.30 -13.34
C ASP A 79 -15.88 21.43 -13.55
N ARG A 80 -16.19 22.66 -13.12
CA ARG A 80 -15.35 23.84 -13.39
C ARG A 80 -14.25 24.10 -12.36
N LYS A 81 -14.14 23.27 -11.31
CA LYS A 81 -13.04 23.35 -10.34
C LYS A 81 -12.02 22.24 -10.57
N LYS A 82 -10.82 22.65 -10.98
CA LYS A 82 -9.55 21.95 -10.76
C LYS A 82 -8.74 22.74 -9.75
#